data_AF-A0A7C6DXM3-F1
#
_entry.id   AF-A0A7C6DXM3-F1
#
_cell.length_a   1.000
_cell.length_b   1.000
_cell.length_c   1.000
_cell.angle_alpha   90.00
_cell.angle_beta   90.00
_cell.angle_gamma   90.00
#
_symmetry.space_group_name_H-M   'P 1'
#
loop_
_entity.id
_entity.type
_entity.pdbx_description
1 polymer ?
#
loop_
_entity_poly.entity_id
_entity_poly.type
_entity_poly.pdbx_seq_one_letter_code
_entity_poly.pdbx_strand_id
1 'polypeptide(L)'
;MKSNYRIRGAINPGIVLDLAIFIVNLFVMRRLSAAFAGTLKSADRGSVIAQGVLFAIFILLFILPPLGATLLRWHFHRRRKSDFEKQERSALAGCLFNPIFYFCLTAVIFSVINAFFLQTIAKNGDSGPAVFITSIFIGLALMITHTVLVYRFFIPPKKPPQSAFLLSPVSERLGHSFIFLNAFLYQIIWNTLTFSGIGPPSGVAEAIGRLFFIGFLALLIYFPPRMFYLVDSVTNRKTWITIILANLPMVLRLVFGLGNDVSVSR
;
A
#
# COMPACT_ATOMS: atom_id res chain seq x y z
N MET A 1 0.12 21.61 33.00
CA MET A 1 0.80 22.07 31.76
C MET A 1 -0.06 21.70 30.54
N LYS A 2 -0.94 22.60 30.09
CA LYS A 2 -1.68 22.43 28.82
C LYS A 2 -0.76 22.90 27.69
N SER A 3 -0.15 21.95 27.01
CA SER A 3 0.72 22.17 25.87
C SER A 3 -0.12 22.67 24.69
N ASN A 4 -0.23 23.98 24.54
CA ASN A 4 -1.03 24.69 23.54
C ASN A 4 -0.30 24.73 22.18
N TYR A 5 0.26 23.61 21.72
CA TYR A 5 0.86 23.50 20.38
C TYR A 5 -0.25 23.22 19.37
N ARG A 6 -1.12 24.21 19.17
CA ARG A 6 -1.95 24.29 17.99
C ARG A 6 -1.06 24.75 16.84
N ILE A 7 -0.20 23.87 16.34
CA ILE A 7 0.60 24.15 15.13
C ILE A 7 -0.38 24.18 13.96
N ARG A 8 -1.00 25.33 13.75
CA ARG A 8 -1.82 25.68 12.57
C ARG A 8 -1.04 25.68 11.25
N GLY A 9 0.23 25.27 11.26
CA GLY A 9 1.11 25.23 10.08
C GLY A 9 1.83 23.89 9.84
N ALA A 10 1.52 22.82 10.59
CA ALA A 10 2.13 21.52 10.31
C ALA A 10 1.48 20.93 9.04
N ILE A 11 2.26 20.79 7.98
CA ILE A 11 1.80 20.18 6.72
C ILE A 11 1.32 18.76 7.04
N ASN A 12 0.10 18.42 6.60
CA ASN A 12 -0.45 17.08 6.79
C ASN A 12 0.48 16.05 6.10
N PRO A 13 1.02 15.05 6.82
CA PRO A 13 1.96 14.09 6.24
C PRO A 13 1.37 13.29 5.08
N GLY A 14 0.04 13.14 5.02
CA GLY A 14 -0.66 12.57 3.87
C GLY A 14 -0.58 13.44 2.61
N ILE A 15 -0.61 14.76 2.74
CA ILE A 15 -0.42 15.67 1.59
C ILE A 15 1.03 15.59 1.11
N VAL A 16 1.99 15.50 2.03
CA VAL A 16 3.40 15.29 1.69
C VAL A 16 3.58 13.97 0.94
N LEU A 17 2.92 12.90 1.40
CA LEU A 17 2.92 11.60 0.71
C LEU A 17 2.34 11.72 -0.70
N ASP A 18 1.16 12.31 -0.85
CA ASP A 18 0.50 12.48 -2.15
C ASP A 18 1.39 13.26 -3.12
N LEU A 19 2.01 14.36 -2.66
CA LEU A 19 2.91 15.18 -3.47
C LEU A 19 4.18 14.42 -3.84
N ALA A 20 4.77 13.67 -2.91
CA ALA A 20 5.94 12.84 -3.19
C ALA A 20 5.61 11.77 -4.24
N ILE A 21 4.47 11.09 -4.11
CA ILE A 21 4.01 10.10 -5.08
C ILE A 21 3.76 10.74 -6.44
N PHE A 22 3.14 11.92 -6.49
CA PHE A 22 2.95 12.67 -7.72
C PHE A 22 4.28 12.96 -8.44
N ILE A 23 5.26 13.52 -7.72
CA ILE A 23 6.60 13.83 -8.27
C ILE A 23 7.30 12.56 -8.76
N VAL A 24 7.28 11.49 -7.96
CA VAL A 24 7.89 10.22 -8.35
C VAL A 24 7.17 9.64 -9.58
N ASN A 25 5.83 9.69 -9.64
CA ASN A 25 5.04 9.24 -10.80
C ASN A 25 5.36 10.00 -12.09
N LEU A 26 5.64 11.30 -11.99
CA LEU A 26 6.04 12.11 -13.13
C LEU A 26 7.44 11.75 -13.65
N PHE A 27 8.43 11.67 -12.76
CA PHE A 27 9.85 11.65 -13.18
C PHE A 27 10.55 10.30 -13.06
N VAL A 28 10.25 9.52 -12.02
CA VAL A 28 11.08 8.39 -11.60
C VAL A 28 10.39 7.05 -11.81
N MET A 29 9.07 7.00 -11.64
CA MET A 29 8.30 5.76 -11.57
C MET A 29 8.39 4.93 -12.85
N ARG A 30 8.50 5.58 -14.02
CA ARG A 30 8.69 4.86 -15.29
C ARG A 30 9.94 3.98 -15.25
N ARG A 31 11.07 4.51 -14.73
CA ARG A 31 12.32 3.76 -14.63
C ARG A 31 12.22 2.65 -13.59
N LEU A 32 11.63 2.94 -12.43
CA LEU A 32 11.46 1.96 -11.36
C LEU A 32 10.57 0.79 -11.78
N SER A 33 9.44 1.07 -12.42
CA SER A 33 8.53 0.03 -12.91
C SER A 33 9.11 -0.74 -14.09
N ALA A 34 9.91 -0.11 -14.96
CA ALA A 34 10.65 -0.84 -15.99
C ALA A 34 11.72 -1.77 -15.40
N ALA A 35 12.45 -1.30 -14.39
CA ALA A 35 13.41 -2.12 -13.65
C ALA A 35 12.71 -3.29 -12.94
N PHE A 36 11.57 -3.03 -12.27
CA PHE A 36 10.76 -4.07 -11.64
C PHE A 36 10.23 -5.10 -12.65
N ALA A 37 9.72 -4.65 -13.80
CA ALA A 37 9.31 -5.54 -14.90
C ALA A 37 10.49 -6.36 -15.45
N GLY A 38 11.68 -5.77 -15.55
CA GLY A 38 12.91 -6.47 -15.89
C GLY A 38 13.28 -7.55 -14.87
N THR A 39 13.12 -7.25 -13.59
CA THR A 39 13.31 -8.22 -12.50
C THR A 39 12.29 -9.37 -12.58
N LEU A 40 11.01 -9.07 -12.85
CA LEU A 40 9.97 -10.09 -13.09
C LEU A 40 10.37 -11.03 -14.24
N LYS A 41 10.75 -10.48 -15.40
CA LYS A 41 11.21 -11.28 -16.55
C LYS A 41 12.46 -12.10 -16.23
N SER A 42 13.38 -11.54 -15.45
CA SER A 42 14.61 -12.24 -15.05
C SER A 42 14.31 -13.39 -14.09
N ALA A 43 13.35 -13.21 -13.17
CA ALA A 43 12.90 -14.24 -12.25
C ALA A 43 12.17 -15.38 -12.97
N ASP A 44 11.37 -15.05 -13.98
CA ASP A 44 10.70 -16.01 -14.88
C ASP A 44 11.71 -16.87 -15.67
N ARG A 45 12.84 -16.27 -16.07
CA ARG A 45 13.98 -16.99 -16.68
C ARG A 45 14.82 -17.79 -15.68
N GLY A 46 14.40 -17.90 -14.42
CA GLY A 46 15.08 -18.70 -13.40
C GLY A 46 16.23 -17.99 -12.66
N SER A 47 16.37 -16.66 -12.76
CA SER A 47 17.38 -15.94 -11.99
C SER A 47 17.04 -15.94 -10.49
N VAL A 48 17.84 -16.66 -9.70
CA VAL A 48 17.67 -16.77 -8.23
C VAL A 48 17.76 -15.40 -7.55
N ILE A 49 18.66 -14.53 -8.00
CA ILE A 49 18.81 -13.18 -7.44
C ILE A 49 17.53 -12.37 -7.69
N ALA A 50 16.97 -12.43 -8.90
CA ALA A 50 15.74 -11.71 -9.23
C ALA A 50 14.54 -12.23 -8.43
N GLN A 51 14.42 -13.56 -8.27
CA GLN A 51 13.41 -14.18 -7.41
C GLN A 51 13.56 -13.72 -5.95
N GLY A 52 14.78 -13.70 -5.42
CA GLY A 52 15.08 -13.21 -4.07
C GLY A 52 14.71 -11.74 -3.87
N VAL A 53 14.98 -10.88 -4.86
CA VAL A 53 14.59 -9.46 -4.84
C VAL A 53 13.06 -9.31 -4.83
N LEU A 54 12.34 -10.04 -5.68
CA LEU A 54 10.87 -10.00 -5.70
C LEU A 54 10.30 -10.48 -4.37
N PHE A 55 10.81 -11.61 -3.85
CA PHE A 55 10.40 -12.14 -2.56
C PHE A 55 10.60 -11.11 -1.44
N ALA A 56 11.77 -10.45 -1.39
CA ALA A 56 12.04 -9.39 -0.43
C ALA A 56 11.06 -8.21 -0.55
N ILE A 57 10.71 -7.78 -1.78
CA ILE A 57 9.73 -6.73 -2.02
C ILE A 57 8.35 -7.11 -1.46
N PHE A 58 7.87 -8.32 -1.72
CA PHE A 58 6.57 -8.78 -1.21
C PHE A 58 6.57 -8.95 0.31
N ILE A 59 7.65 -9.45 0.90
CA ILE A 59 7.83 -9.50 2.35
C ILE A 59 7.79 -8.09 2.95
N LEU A 60 8.44 -7.10 2.34
CA LEU A 60 8.37 -5.70 2.78
C LEU A 60 6.93 -5.15 2.67
N LEU A 61 6.21 -5.44 1.58
CA LEU A 61 4.81 -5.05 1.43
C LEU A 61 3.91 -5.63 2.53
N PHE A 62 4.23 -6.83 3.01
CA PHE A 62 3.52 -7.49 4.10
C PHE A 62 3.94 -6.99 5.50
N ILE A 63 5.22 -6.65 5.72
CA ILE A 63 5.70 -6.30 7.07
C ILE A 63 5.57 -4.80 7.37
N LEU A 64 5.79 -3.93 6.38
CA LEU A 64 5.82 -2.48 6.60
C LEU A 64 4.50 -1.90 7.13
N PRO A 65 3.30 -2.30 6.64
CA PRO A 65 2.06 -1.72 7.14
C PRO A 65 1.80 -1.93 8.64
N PRO A 66 1.85 -3.15 9.22
CA PRO A 66 1.60 -3.35 10.64
C PRO A 66 2.69 -2.72 11.50
N LEU A 67 3.94 -2.67 11.03
CA LEU A 67 5.02 -1.95 11.73
C LEU A 67 4.75 -0.45 11.74
N GLY A 68 4.48 0.15 10.59
CA GLY A 68 4.16 1.58 10.46
C GLY A 68 2.95 1.97 11.31
N ALA A 69 1.89 1.16 11.25
CA ALA A 69 0.70 1.27 12.07
C ALA A 69 1.03 1.26 13.57
N THR A 70 1.80 0.27 14.03
CA THR A 70 2.14 0.11 15.45
C THR A 70 2.98 1.27 15.97
N LEU A 71 3.98 1.70 15.20
CA LEU A 71 4.88 2.80 15.57
C LEU A 71 4.15 4.14 15.63
N LEU A 72 3.23 4.39 14.68
CA LEU A 72 2.55 5.67 14.55
C LEU A 72 1.33 5.79 15.49
N ARG A 73 0.73 4.67 15.90
CA ARG A 73 -0.54 4.62 16.66
C ARG A 73 -0.57 5.56 17.86
N TRP A 74 0.44 5.52 18.73
CA TRP A 74 0.42 6.31 19.97
C TRP A 74 0.42 7.82 19.70
N HIS A 75 1.34 8.28 18.85
CA HIS A 75 1.49 9.69 18.51
C HIS A 75 0.27 10.25 17.77
N PHE A 76 -0.30 9.43 16.88
CA PHE A 76 -1.52 9.73 16.18
C PHE A 76 -2.69 9.98 17.15
N HIS A 77 -2.98 9.03 18.04
CA HIS A 77 -4.08 9.16 19.01
C HIS A 77 -3.82 10.25 20.06
N ARG A 78 -2.56 10.44 20.48
CA ARG A 78 -2.20 11.51 21.43
C ARG A 78 -2.51 12.90 20.87
N ARG A 79 -2.22 13.15 19.58
CA ARG A 79 -2.53 14.43 18.92
C ARG A 79 -4.03 14.69 18.81
N ARG A 80 -4.86 13.64 18.77
CA ARG A 80 -6.29 13.71 18.46
C ARG A 80 -7.21 13.41 19.63
N LYS A 81 -6.68 13.40 20.86
CA LYS A 81 -7.47 13.08 22.06
C LYS A 81 -8.75 13.93 22.19
N SER A 82 -8.75 15.17 21.69
CA SER A 82 -9.93 16.06 21.68
C SER A 82 -10.86 15.93 20.45
N ASP A 83 -10.37 15.33 19.35
CA ASP A 83 -11.07 15.32 18.07
C ASP A 83 -11.83 14.01 17.86
N PHE A 84 -11.36 12.91 18.46
CA PHE A 84 -12.04 11.61 18.41
C PHE A 84 -13.43 11.64 19.04
N GLU A 85 -13.63 12.42 20.11
CA GLU A 85 -14.95 12.62 20.73
C GLU A 85 -15.98 13.27 19.79
N LYS A 86 -15.52 13.94 18.71
CA LYS A 86 -16.38 14.60 17.71
C LYS A 86 -16.54 13.79 16.42
N GLN A 87 -15.59 12.91 16.09
CA GLN A 87 -15.49 12.28 14.78
C GLN A 87 -16.19 10.90 14.70
N GLU A 88 -16.66 10.34 15.82
CA GLU A 88 -17.39 9.06 15.89
C GLU A 88 -18.69 8.99 15.05
N ARG A 89 -19.10 10.09 14.38
CA ARG A 89 -20.39 10.21 13.68
C ARG A 89 -20.35 10.20 12.14
N SER A 90 -19.21 10.02 11.48
CA SER A 90 -19.18 10.03 10.00
C SER A 90 -19.35 8.62 9.41
N ALA A 91 -20.53 8.33 8.86
CA ALA A 91 -20.85 7.06 8.19
C ALA A 91 -19.88 6.69 7.04
N LEU A 92 -19.29 7.69 6.38
CA LEU A 92 -18.29 7.50 5.31
C LEU A 92 -16.99 6.83 5.82
N ALA A 93 -16.64 7.01 7.09
CA ALA A 93 -15.49 6.32 7.67
C ALA A 93 -15.74 4.81 7.80
N GLY A 94 -16.97 4.38 8.13
CA GLY A 94 -17.27 2.96 8.32
C GLY A 94 -17.10 2.09 7.06
N CYS A 95 -17.50 2.60 5.90
CA CYS A 95 -17.36 1.87 4.63
C CYS A 95 -15.90 1.85 4.13
N LEU A 96 -15.22 3.00 4.24
CA LEU A 96 -13.89 3.21 3.70
C LEU A 96 -12.79 2.49 4.50
N PHE A 97 -13.00 2.33 5.81
CA PHE A 97 -12.07 1.61 6.70
C PHE A 97 -12.51 0.14 6.94
N ASN A 98 -13.27 -0.47 6.02
CA ASN A 98 -13.71 -1.85 6.20
C ASN A 98 -12.52 -2.84 6.17
N PRO A 99 -12.31 -3.65 7.24
CA PRO A 99 -11.18 -4.56 7.35
C PRO A 99 -11.17 -5.66 6.27
N ILE A 100 -12.31 -5.98 5.65
CA ILE A 100 -12.42 -6.99 4.59
C ILE A 100 -11.57 -6.60 3.38
N PHE A 101 -11.60 -5.33 2.94
CA PHE A 101 -10.79 -4.88 1.80
C PHE A 101 -9.29 -5.05 2.07
N TYR A 102 -8.88 -4.71 3.29
CA TYR A 102 -7.49 -4.84 3.72
C TYR A 102 -7.06 -6.31 3.82
N PHE A 103 -7.95 -7.17 4.32
CA PHE A 103 -7.72 -8.61 4.37
C PHE A 103 -7.57 -9.22 2.97
N CYS A 104 -8.44 -8.86 2.02
CA CYS A 104 -8.34 -9.31 0.63
C CYS A 104 -7.00 -8.94 -0.01
N LEU A 105 -6.54 -7.70 0.18
CA LEU A 105 -5.24 -7.29 -0.33
C LEU A 105 -4.10 -8.05 0.33
N THR A 106 -4.17 -8.23 1.65
CA THR A 106 -3.19 -9.02 2.41
C THR A 106 -3.14 -10.45 1.90
N ALA A 107 -4.29 -11.02 1.50
CA ALA A 107 -4.38 -12.35 0.92
C ALA A 107 -3.71 -12.47 -0.45
N VAL A 108 -3.83 -11.45 -1.31
CA VAL A 108 -3.11 -11.42 -2.59
C VAL A 108 -1.59 -11.35 -2.37
N ILE A 109 -1.13 -10.53 -1.42
CA ILE A 109 0.30 -10.42 -1.12
C ILE A 109 0.82 -11.73 -0.51
N PHE A 110 0.06 -12.29 0.43
CA PHE A 110 0.42 -13.53 1.08
C PHE A 110 0.43 -14.70 0.10
N SER A 111 -0.50 -14.79 -0.85
CA SER A 111 -0.50 -15.87 -1.85
C SER A 111 0.76 -15.84 -2.71
N VAL A 112 1.24 -14.65 -3.09
CA VAL A 112 2.52 -14.49 -3.80
C VAL A 112 3.70 -14.93 -2.93
N ILE A 113 3.76 -14.49 -1.67
CA ILE A 113 4.81 -14.91 -0.72
C ILE A 113 4.81 -16.43 -0.54
N ASN A 114 3.63 -17.02 -0.35
CA ASN A 114 3.46 -18.45 -0.13
C ASN A 114 3.84 -19.25 -1.38
N ALA A 115 3.52 -18.75 -2.58
CA ALA A 115 3.93 -19.37 -3.83
C ALA A 115 5.47 -19.42 -3.94
N PHE A 116 6.17 -18.32 -3.65
CA PHE A 116 7.65 -18.31 -3.61
C PHE A 116 8.21 -19.28 -2.56
N PHE A 117 7.62 -19.30 -1.37
CA PHE A 117 8.02 -20.19 -0.29
C PHE A 117 7.87 -21.67 -0.67
N LEU A 118 6.71 -22.04 -1.21
CA LEU A 118 6.44 -23.40 -1.66
C LEU A 118 7.34 -23.80 -2.83
N GLN A 119 7.58 -22.92 -3.80
CA GLN A 119 8.53 -23.17 -4.90
C GLN A 119 9.96 -23.41 -4.38
N THR A 120 10.38 -22.70 -3.33
CA THR A 120 11.73 -22.83 -2.76
C THR A 120 11.90 -24.15 -1.99
N ILE A 121 10.85 -24.58 -1.29
CA ILE A 121 10.85 -25.84 -0.51
C ILE A 121 10.64 -27.05 -1.43
N ALA A 122 9.67 -26.97 -2.34
CA ALA A 122 9.36 -28.00 -3.31
C ALA A 122 10.28 -27.87 -4.53
N LYS A 123 11.58 -28.17 -4.35
CA LYS A 123 12.57 -28.16 -5.44
C LYS A 123 12.16 -28.97 -6.68
N ASN A 124 11.21 -29.91 -6.54
CA ASN A 124 10.70 -30.79 -7.60
C ASN A 124 9.17 -30.72 -7.81
N GLY A 125 8.50 -29.66 -7.37
CA GLY A 125 7.09 -29.43 -7.71
C GLY A 125 6.04 -30.16 -6.87
N ASP A 126 6.43 -30.98 -5.89
CA ASP A 126 5.47 -31.69 -5.01
C ASP A 126 5.81 -31.44 -3.53
N SER A 127 5.43 -30.26 -3.03
CA SER A 127 5.26 -30.07 -1.58
C SER A 127 4.05 -30.90 -1.18
N GLY A 128 4.28 -32.11 -0.65
CA GLY A 128 3.20 -33.03 -0.32
C GLY A 128 2.05 -32.37 0.45
N PRO A 129 0.82 -32.91 0.40
CA PRO A 129 -0.41 -32.22 0.82
C PRO A 129 -0.35 -31.58 2.21
N ALA A 130 0.37 -32.21 3.15
CA ALA A 130 0.60 -31.69 4.49
C ALA A 130 1.28 -30.30 4.49
N VAL A 131 2.37 -30.12 3.72
CA VAL A 131 3.11 -28.84 3.67
C VAL A 131 2.22 -27.74 3.11
N PHE A 132 1.48 -28.03 2.04
CA PHE A 132 0.53 -27.10 1.43
C PHE A 132 -0.56 -26.68 2.43
N ILE A 133 -1.24 -27.65 3.05
CA ILE A 133 -2.30 -27.40 4.02
C ILE A 133 -1.77 -26.60 5.23
N THR A 134 -0.62 -26.98 5.78
CA THR A 134 0.02 -26.26 6.88
C THR A 134 0.35 -24.82 6.49
N SER A 135 0.88 -24.60 5.27
CA SER A 135 1.19 -23.25 4.78
C SER A 135 -0.05 -22.36 4.69
N ILE A 136 -1.20 -22.93 4.30
CA ILE A 136 -2.48 -22.20 4.23
C ILE A 136 -2.94 -21.78 5.63
N PHE A 137 -2.91 -22.69 6.61
CA PHE A 137 -3.35 -22.37 7.97
C PHE A 137 -2.44 -21.34 8.66
N ILE A 138 -1.12 -21.49 8.51
CA ILE A 138 -0.16 -20.50 9.00
C ILE A 138 -0.40 -19.16 8.31
N GLY A 139 -0.61 -19.19 6.99
CA GLY A 139 -0.93 -18.01 6.20
C GLY A 139 -2.19 -17.30 6.68
N LEU A 140 -3.27 -18.04 6.90
CA LEU A 140 -4.52 -17.48 7.41
C LEU A 140 -4.32 -16.82 8.78
N ALA A 141 -3.61 -17.47 9.70
CA ALA A 141 -3.29 -16.89 11.01
C ALA A 141 -2.44 -15.62 10.90
N LEU A 142 -1.45 -15.60 10.01
CA LEU A 142 -0.61 -14.43 9.72
C LEU A 142 -1.43 -13.29 9.11
N MET A 143 -2.31 -13.56 8.15
CA MET A 143 -3.17 -12.55 7.53
C MET A 143 -4.17 -11.95 8.51
N ILE A 144 -4.77 -12.76 9.38
CA ILE A 144 -5.66 -12.29 10.45
C ILE A 144 -4.87 -11.39 11.40
N THR A 145 -3.70 -11.84 11.86
CA THR A 145 -2.84 -11.08 12.77
C THR A 145 -2.40 -9.76 12.15
N HIS A 146 -1.97 -9.79 10.89
CA HIS A 146 -1.60 -8.61 10.10
C HIS A 146 -2.76 -7.60 10.03
N THR A 147 -3.96 -8.07 9.66
CA THR A 147 -5.16 -7.24 9.58
C THR A 147 -5.54 -6.65 10.94
N VAL A 148 -5.47 -7.45 12.02
CA VAL A 148 -5.73 -6.98 13.39
C VAL A 148 -4.71 -5.92 13.81
N LEU A 149 -3.41 -6.11 13.54
CA LEU A 149 -2.37 -5.15 13.91
C LEU A 149 -2.56 -3.82 13.19
N VAL A 150 -2.89 -3.86 11.90
CA VAL A 150 -3.21 -2.66 11.12
C VAL A 150 -4.48 -2.02 11.64
N TYR A 151 -5.55 -2.76 11.86
CA TYR A 151 -6.82 -2.20 12.29
C TYR A 151 -6.77 -1.62 13.71
N ARG A 152 -5.91 -2.19 14.57
CA ARG A 152 -5.62 -1.67 15.90
C ARG A 152 -5.11 -0.23 15.86
N PHE A 153 -4.52 0.23 14.75
CA PHE A 153 -4.17 1.64 14.54
C PHE A 153 -5.38 2.57 14.70
N PHE A 154 -6.55 2.21 14.18
CA PHE A 154 -7.75 3.06 14.21
C PHE A 154 -8.42 3.09 15.58
N ILE A 155 -8.10 2.11 16.45
CA ILE A 155 -8.69 2.00 17.79
C ILE A 155 -7.83 2.75 18.80
N PRO A 156 -8.38 3.71 19.58
CA PRO A 156 -7.63 4.44 20.60
C PRO A 156 -6.96 3.50 21.63
N PRO A 157 -5.68 3.72 21.98
CA PRO A 157 -5.00 2.93 23.00
C PRO A 157 -5.54 3.27 24.40
N LYS A 158 -5.97 2.24 25.15
CA LYS A 158 -6.46 2.40 26.53
C LYS A 158 -5.38 2.83 27.53
N LYS A 159 -4.13 2.46 27.27
CA LYS A 159 -2.97 2.73 28.13
C LYS A 159 -1.78 3.20 27.28
N PRO A 160 -0.87 4.02 27.82
CA PRO A 160 0.38 4.34 27.16
C PRO A 160 1.18 3.07 26.85
N PRO A 161 1.93 3.03 25.73
CA PRO A 161 2.84 1.94 25.46
C PRO A 161 3.90 1.88 26.57
N GLN A 162 4.26 0.67 26.98
CA GLN A 162 5.29 0.44 28.00
C GLN A 162 6.70 0.76 27.47
N SER A 163 6.91 0.66 26.16
CA SER A 163 8.20 0.94 25.53
C SER A 163 8.45 2.44 25.42
N ALA A 164 9.56 2.91 26.02
CA ALA A 164 10.04 4.29 25.90
C ALA A 164 10.30 4.69 24.44
N PHE A 165 10.73 3.75 23.59
CA PHE A 165 10.94 4.00 22.17
C PHE A 165 9.64 4.40 21.47
N LEU A 166 8.51 3.72 21.75
CA LEU A 166 7.21 4.05 21.15
C LEU A 166 6.68 5.42 21.58
N LEU A 167 7.17 5.97 22.69
CA LEU A 167 6.85 7.31 23.17
C LEU A 167 7.75 8.39 22.53
N SER A 168 8.85 7.99 21.88
CA SER A 168 9.84 8.91 21.31
C SER A 168 9.42 9.45 19.94
N PRO A 169 9.91 10.63 19.52
CA PRO A 169 9.68 11.16 18.17
C PRO A 169 10.40 10.34 17.07
N VAL A 170 11.34 9.47 17.45
CA VAL A 170 12.03 8.58 16.49
C VAL A 170 11.07 7.50 15.99
N SER A 171 10.23 6.93 16.86
CA SER A 171 9.23 5.94 16.44
C SER A 171 8.22 6.53 15.47
N GLU A 172 7.80 7.78 15.68
CA GLU A 172 6.88 8.48 14.78
C GLU A 172 7.48 8.64 13.38
N ARG A 173 8.73 9.11 13.30
CA ARG A 173 9.44 9.28 12.03
C ARG A 173 9.61 7.95 11.28
N LEU A 174 10.00 6.88 11.99
CA LEU A 174 10.11 5.55 11.41
C LEU A 174 8.75 5.00 10.94
N GLY A 175 7.69 5.23 11.72
CA GLY A 175 6.33 4.87 11.34
C GLY A 175 5.91 5.54 10.02
N HIS A 176 6.19 6.84 9.87
CA HIS A 176 5.97 7.55 8.61
C HIS A 176 6.82 6.97 7.48
N SER A 177 8.12 6.74 7.70
CA SER A 177 9.01 6.16 6.68
C SER A 177 8.53 4.78 6.19
N PHE A 178 8.06 3.92 7.08
CA PHE A 178 7.53 2.60 6.71
C PHE A 178 6.26 2.69 5.86
N ILE A 179 5.33 3.58 6.22
CA ILE A 179 4.11 3.79 5.42
C ILE A 179 4.45 4.41 4.06
N PHE A 180 5.40 5.36 4.01
CA PHE A 180 5.87 5.97 2.76
C PHE A 180 6.52 4.93 1.85
N LEU A 181 7.46 4.15 2.37
CA LEU A 181 8.12 3.09 1.62
C LEU A 181 7.10 2.06 1.11
N ASN A 182 6.15 1.66 1.95
CA ASN A 182 5.07 0.76 1.55
C ASN A 182 4.23 1.34 0.40
N ALA A 183 3.87 2.63 0.47
CA ALA A 183 3.17 3.32 -0.60
C ALA A 183 3.97 3.33 -1.91
N PHE A 184 5.28 3.57 -1.85
CA PHE A 184 6.16 3.53 -3.02
C PHE A 184 6.23 2.14 -3.64
N LEU A 185 6.37 1.08 -2.83
CA LEU A 185 6.39 -0.30 -3.33
C LEU A 185 5.07 -0.64 -4.04
N TYR A 186 3.92 -0.28 -3.47
CA TYR A 186 2.63 -0.44 -4.14
C TYR A 186 2.57 0.32 -5.46
N GLN A 187 3.05 1.56 -5.48
CA GLN A 187 3.08 2.37 -6.71
C GLN A 187 3.98 1.77 -7.80
N ILE A 188 5.11 1.16 -7.45
CA ILE A 188 6.00 0.48 -8.42
C ILE A 188 5.27 -0.71 -9.06
N ILE A 189 4.65 -1.57 -8.25
CA ILE A 189 3.87 -2.73 -8.73
C ILE A 189 2.71 -2.24 -9.60
N TRP A 190 1.97 -1.26 -9.13
CA TRP A 190 0.79 -0.74 -9.81
C TRP A 190 1.14 -0.11 -11.17
N ASN A 191 2.19 0.71 -11.22
CA ASN A 191 2.67 1.29 -12.48
C ASN A 191 3.21 0.22 -13.44
N THR A 192 3.56 -0.99 -12.97
CA THR A 192 3.97 -2.07 -13.88
C THR A 192 2.83 -2.53 -14.78
N LEU A 193 1.56 -2.36 -14.36
CA LEU A 193 0.41 -2.62 -15.23
C LEU A 193 0.34 -1.68 -16.43
N THR A 194 1.00 -0.51 -16.38
CA THR A 194 1.07 0.38 -17.56
C THR A 194 1.87 -0.24 -18.72
N PHE A 195 2.65 -1.29 -18.46
CA PHE A 195 3.36 -2.06 -19.48
C PHE A 195 2.57 -3.25 -20.04
N SER A 196 1.32 -3.46 -19.61
CA SER A 196 0.50 -4.56 -20.11
C SER A 196 0.03 -4.39 -21.57
N GLY A 197 0.45 -3.32 -22.26
CA GLY A 197 0.22 -3.15 -23.70
C GLY A 197 -1.25 -2.97 -24.06
N ILE A 198 -2.05 -2.43 -23.13
CA ILE A 198 -3.46 -2.14 -23.39
C ILE A 198 -3.49 -0.97 -24.38
N GLY A 199 -3.62 -1.28 -25.68
CA GLY A 199 -3.67 -0.30 -26.77
C GLY A 199 -4.78 0.75 -26.59
N PRO A 200 -4.88 1.78 -27.43
CA PRO A 200 -5.89 2.83 -27.26
C PRO A 200 -7.32 2.25 -27.25
N PRO A 201 -8.23 2.83 -26.45
CA PRO A 201 -9.61 2.33 -26.38
C PRO A 201 -10.30 2.49 -27.74
N SER A 202 -11.05 1.46 -28.16
CA SER A 202 -11.81 1.45 -29.42
C SER A 202 -13.02 2.39 -29.41
N GLY A 203 -13.45 2.85 -28.23
CA GLY A 203 -14.55 3.79 -28.08
C GLY A 203 -14.75 4.27 -26.65
N VAL A 204 -15.74 5.16 -26.46
CA VAL A 204 -16.03 5.81 -25.17
C VAL A 204 -16.45 4.80 -24.11
N ALA A 205 -17.26 3.80 -24.47
CA ALA A 205 -17.70 2.76 -23.55
C ALA A 205 -16.52 1.95 -22.98
N GLU A 206 -15.55 1.61 -23.84
CA GLU A 206 -14.34 0.92 -23.41
C GLU A 206 -13.46 1.82 -22.52
N ALA A 207 -13.31 3.10 -22.86
CA ALA A 207 -12.58 4.06 -22.03
C ALA A 207 -13.20 4.21 -20.63
N ILE A 208 -14.54 4.26 -20.54
CA ILE A 208 -15.26 4.30 -19.25
C ILE A 208 -15.08 2.99 -18.49
N GLY A 209 -15.19 1.84 -19.15
CA GLY A 209 -14.99 0.53 -18.54
C GLY A 209 -13.57 0.38 -17.95
N ARG A 210 -12.56 0.80 -18.72
CA ARG A 210 -11.16 0.85 -18.26
C ARG A 210 -11.01 1.79 -17.07
N LEU A 211 -11.57 3.00 -17.14
CA LEU A 211 -11.53 3.96 -16.03
C LEU A 211 -12.16 3.39 -14.75
N PHE A 212 -13.29 2.69 -14.85
CA PHE A 212 -13.94 2.05 -13.72
C PHE A 212 -13.06 0.96 -13.10
N PHE A 213 -12.52 0.06 -13.92
CA PHE A 213 -11.65 -1.02 -13.47
C PHE A 213 -10.34 -0.50 -12.85
N ILE A 214 -9.69 0.46 -13.51
CA ILE A 214 -8.48 1.12 -13.02
C ILE A 214 -8.78 1.91 -11.75
N GLY A 215 -9.93 2.58 -11.67
CA GLY A 215 -10.37 3.28 -10.48
C GLY A 215 -10.58 2.33 -9.29
N PHE A 216 -11.23 1.19 -9.53
CA PHE A 216 -11.43 0.15 -8.51
C PHE A 216 -10.10 -0.43 -8.03
N LEU A 217 -9.19 -0.79 -8.93
CA LEU A 217 -7.88 -1.31 -8.56
C LEU A 217 -6.97 -0.26 -7.92
N ALA A 218 -7.02 0.98 -8.39
CA ALA A 218 -6.32 2.09 -7.74
C ALA A 218 -6.84 2.27 -6.31
N LEU A 219 -8.15 2.13 -6.09
CA LEU A 219 -8.72 2.11 -4.75
C LEU A 219 -8.27 0.87 -3.96
N LEU A 220 -8.12 -0.29 -4.57
CA LEU A 220 -7.63 -1.48 -3.86
C LEU A 220 -6.16 -1.35 -3.43
N ILE A 221 -5.30 -0.69 -4.24
CA ILE A 221 -3.84 -0.71 -4.08
C ILE A 221 -3.28 0.58 -3.47
N TYR A 222 -3.81 1.75 -3.84
CA TYR A 222 -3.36 3.04 -3.29
C TYR A 222 -3.97 3.35 -1.93
N PHE A 223 -5.21 2.92 -1.72
CA PHE A 223 -5.95 3.22 -0.51
C PHE A 223 -5.34 2.65 0.79
N PRO A 224 -4.85 1.39 0.82
CA PRO A 224 -4.28 0.80 2.04
C PRO A 224 -3.10 1.57 2.66
N PRO A 225 -2.09 2.05 1.93
CA PRO A 225 -1.08 2.92 2.54
C PRO A 225 -1.64 4.31 2.87
N ARG A 226 -2.59 4.83 2.08
CA ARG A 226 -3.14 6.17 2.28
C ARG A 226 -4.14 6.26 3.44
N MET A 227 -4.77 5.15 3.82
CA MET A 227 -5.80 5.08 4.86
C MET A 227 -5.29 5.60 6.22
N PHE A 228 -4.01 5.34 6.55
CA PHE A 228 -3.38 5.81 7.79
C PHE A 228 -3.37 7.33 7.93
N TYR A 229 -3.33 8.04 6.80
CA TYR A 229 -3.33 9.49 6.73
C TYR A 229 -4.70 10.08 6.41
N LEU A 230 -5.60 9.28 5.84
CA LEU A 230 -6.94 9.73 5.47
C LEU A 230 -7.84 9.96 6.67
N VAL A 231 -7.61 9.25 7.78
CA VAL A 231 -8.35 9.49 9.03
C VAL A 231 -8.27 10.97 9.46
N ASP A 232 -7.16 11.65 9.15
CA ASP A 232 -6.93 13.05 9.48
C ASP A 232 -7.67 14.03 8.58
N SER A 233 -8.09 13.60 7.38
CA SER A 233 -8.50 14.55 6.35
C SER A 233 -9.59 14.04 5.40
N VAL A 234 -10.33 13.00 5.80
CA VAL A 234 -11.42 12.41 5.02
C VAL A 234 -12.50 13.44 4.64
N THR A 235 -12.78 14.42 5.49
CA THR A 235 -13.75 15.49 5.23
C THR A 235 -13.17 16.66 4.42
N ASN A 236 -11.85 16.71 4.26
CA ASN A 236 -11.19 17.82 3.59
C ASN A 236 -11.13 17.57 2.08
N ARG A 237 -11.90 18.34 1.29
CA ARG A 237 -11.91 18.28 -0.18
C ARG A 237 -10.52 18.36 -0.81
N LYS A 238 -9.59 19.11 -0.22
CA LYS A 238 -8.21 19.22 -0.73
C LYS A 238 -7.48 17.87 -0.73
N THR A 239 -7.78 16.99 0.24
CA THR A 239 -7.18 15.64 0.32
C THR A 239 -7.62 14.78 -0.85
N TRP A 240 -8.90 14.83 -1.21
CA TRP A 240 -9.40 14.07 -2.36
C TRP A 240 -8.77 14.55 -3.67
N ILE A 241 -8.60 15.86 -3.83
CA ILE A 241 -7.89 16.43 -4.98
C ILE A 241 -6.44 15.95 -5.02
N THR A 242 -5.70 15.96 -3.91
CA THR A 242 -4.30 15.51 -3.89
C THR A 242 -4.17 14.01 -4.18
N ILE A 243 -5.10 13.18 -3.67
CA ILE A 243 -5.14 11.75 -3.96
C ILE A 243 -5.36 11.48 -5.46
N ILE A 244 -6.30 12.19 -6.08
CA ILE A 244 -6.56 12.08 -7.52
C ILE A 244 -5.33 12.53 -8.29
N LEU A 245 -4.77 13.69 -7.97
CA LEU A 245 -3.58 14.23 -8.63
C LEU A 245 -2.38 13.28 -8.53
N ALA A 246 -2.14 12.68 -7.36
CA ALA A 246 -1.03 11.75 -7.14
C ALA A 246 -1.04 10.56 -8.10
N ASN A 247 -2.23 10.06 -8.46
CA ASN A 247 -2.41 8.90 -9.33
C ASN A 247 -2.73 9.29 -10.79
N LEU A 248 -3.06 10.55 -11.06
CA LEU A 248 -3.51 11.03 -12.36
C LEU A 248 -2.55 10.67 -13.51
N PRO A 249 -1.22 10.88 -13.42
CA PRO A 249 -0.31 10.57 -14.53
C PRO A 249 -0.38 9.11 -14.98
N MET A 250 -0.55 8.20 -14.02
CA MET A 250 -0.62 6.77 -14.28
C MET A 250 -2.00 6.33 -14.76
N VAL A 251 -3.09 6.87 -14.18
CA VAL A 251 -4.46 6.62 -14.67
C VAL A 251 -4.59 7.04 -16.13
N LEU A 252 -4.08 8.23 -16.48
CA LEU A 252 -4.09 8.70 -17.87
C LEU A 252 -3.32 7.76 -18.80
N ARG A 253 -2.15 7.25 -18.39
CA ARG A 253 -1.39 6.29 -19.19
C ARG A 253 -2.16 4.99 -19.45
N LEU A 254 -2.82 4.45 -18.44
CA LEU A 254 -3.59 3.21 -18.55
C LEU A 254 -4.87 3.39 -19.38
N VAL A 255 -5.62 4.48 -19.15
CA VAL A 255 -6.90 4.71 -19.84
C VAL A 255 -6.69 4.95 -21.33
N PHE A 256 -5.71 5.78 -21.68
CA PHE A 256 -5.45 6.17 -23.07
C PHE A 256 -4.46 5.25 -23.79
N GLY A 257 -3.95 4.22 -23.13
CA GLY A 257 -2.95 3.33 -23.74
C GLY A 257 -1.67 4.07 -24.14
N LEU A 258 -1.30 5.12 -23.41
CA LEU A 258 -0.05 5.87 -23.62
C LEU A 258 1.18 5.12 -23.06
N GLY A 259 1.00 3.84 -22.73
CA GLY A 259 2.07 2.92 -22.40
C GLY A 259 2.81 2.59 -23.69
N ASN A 260 4.12 2.89 -23.73
CA ASN A 260 4.93 2.47 -24.87
C ASN A 260 4.93 0.94 -24.92
N ASP A 261 4.68 0.39 -26.11
CA ASP A 261 5.16 -0.93 -26.46
C ASP A 261 6.62 -0.96 -26.02
N VAL A 262 6.95 -1.86 -25.09
CA VAL A 262 8.35 -2.21 -24.90
C VAL A 262 8.70 -3.00 -26.15
N SER A 263 8.97 -2.31 -27.24
CA SER A 263 9.76 -2.80 -28.36
C SER A 263 11.15 -3.06 -27.80
N VAL A 264 11.26 -4.16 -27.07
CA VAL A 264 12.52 -4.82 -26.77
C VAL A 264 13.05 -5.22 -28.15
N SER A 265 13.96 -4.41 -28.69
CA SER A 265 14.86 -4.88 -29.73
C SER A 265 15.43 -6.21 -29.25
N ARG A 266 15.12 -7.28 -29.99
CA ARG A 266 15.63 -8.63 -29.75
C ARG A 266 17.16 -8.64 -29.69
#